data_AF-A0A934RPV6-F1
#
_entry.id   AF-A0A934RPV6-F1
#
_cell.length_a   1.000
_cell.length_b   1.000
_cell.length_c   1.000
_cell.angle_alpha   90.00
_cell.angle_beta   90.00
_cell.angle_gamma   90.00
#
_symmetry.space_group_name_H-M   'P 1'
#
loop_
_entity.id
_entity.type
_entity.pdbx_description
1 polymer ?
#
loop_
_entity_poly.entity_id
_entity_poly.type
_entity_poly.pdbx_seq_one_letter_code
_entity_poly.pdbx_strand_id
1 'polypeptide(L)'
;MIRNLILDWSGTLVDDFSATLVATNEVFAHYGLPAMSASEFRRDFRLPYPEFYAEFLPGVPLAELEVLFKEAFLKAENLVQPLPATRGFLEAASEKSLRLFVLSSMNEEALRRQARDFAIQSYFEEIYAGVLNKCDRIGSVVAEHGLLPEETAYVGDMVHDVHAAQAGGLHSVALLSGYDPVERLAAAGPQMILPDIGQLPKLCATGAPARVRPDIVVRKLRVAVHIGVPEEERAQAQELKISLTLETRSGLNGLGDDLARTVDYFALTEAVKALAQDRPRKLIETLAEEVALFLLAKFPLRAVRVEIEKAILLNCEGVVVSCQRRSAQK
;
A
#
# COMPACT_ATOMS: atom_id res chain seq x y z
N MET A 1 7.20 -10.46 -14.39
CA MET A 1 8.22 -9.60 -13.74
C MET A 1 7.52 -8.88 -12.61
N ILE A 2 8.10 -8.79 -11.40
CA ILE A 2 7.36 -8.33 -10.21
C ILE A 2 6.95 -6.85 -10.33
N ARG A 3 5.68 -6.56 -10.10
CA ARG A 3 5.05 -5.23 -10.10
C ARG A 3 4.35 -4.89 -8.78
N ASN A 4 3.93 -5.91 -8.03
CA ASN A 4 3.19 -5.75 -6.78
C ASN A 4 3.94 -6.44 -5.65
N LEU A 5 3.99 -5.80 -4.49
CA LEU A 5 4.62 -6.33 -3.28
C LEU A 5 3.62 -6.29 -2.13
N ILE A 6 3.43 -7.44 -1.51
CA ILE A 6 2.71 -7.57 -0.23
C ILE A 6 3.79 -7.79 0.82
N LEU A 7 3.86 -6.89 1.80
CA LEU A 7 4.96 -6.81 2.76
C LEU A 7 4.43 -7.13 4.16
N ASP A 8 5.18 -7.90 4.93
CA ASP A 8 5.01 -7.87 6.38
C ASP A 8 5.54 -6.55 6.97
N TRP A 9 5.24 -6.31 8.24
CA TRP A 9 5.63 -5.13 8.99
C TRP A 9 6.85 -5.39 9.88
N SER A 10 6.64 -6.12 10.98
CA SER A 10 7.66 -6.51 11.95
C SER A 10 8.72 -7.37 11.29
N GLY A 11 10.00 -7.12 11.55
CA GLY A 11 11.14 -7.86 10.97
C GLY A 11 11.39 -7.62 9.46
N THR A 12 10.45 -6.98 8.76
CA THR A 12 10.49 -6.74 7.32
C THR A 12 10.68 -5.26 6.96
N LEU A 13 9.87 -4.37 7.53
CA LEU A 13 9.96 -2.92 7.37
C LEU A 13 10.48 -2.24 8.64
N VAL A 14 10.17 -2.82 9.80
CA VAL A 14 10.40 -2.23 11.12
C VAL A 14 11.09 -3.27 12.01
N ASP A 15 12.13 -2.84 12.72
CA ASP A 15 12.74 -3.61 13.79
C ASP A 15 11.98 -3.30 15.09
N ASP A 16 11.16 -4.26 15.51
CA ASP A 16 10.45 -4.25 16.79
C ASP A 16 10.90 -5.39 17.72
N PHE A 17 11.95 -6.14 17.35
CA PHE A 17 12.36 -7.36 18.06
C PHE A 17 12.65 -7.08 19.54
N SER A 18 13.39 -6.01 19.82
CA SER A 18 13.75 -5.63 21.19
C SER A 18 12.52 -5.24 22.01
N ALA A 19 11.56 -4.52 21.41
CA ALA A 19 10.32 -4.14 22.09
C ALA A 19 9.44 -5.36 22.37
N THR A 20 9.33 -6.28 21.40
CA THR A 20 8.59 -7.55 21.54
C THR A 20 9.20 -8.43 22.63
N LEU A 21 10.54 -8.53 22.71
CA LEU A 21 11.22 -9.29 23.75
C LEU A 21 10.98 -8.69 25.14
N VAL A 22 11.10 -7.36 25.28
CA VAL A 22 10.81 -6.68 26.55
C VAL A 22 9.36 -6.92 26.96
N ALA A 23 8.40 -6.75 26.05
CA ALA A 23 6.99 -6.97 26.34
C ALA A 23 6.68 -8.43 26.73
N THR A 24 7.30 -9.40 26.04
CA THR A 24 7.15 -10.82 26.39
C THR A 24 7.73 -11.11 27.77
N ASN A 25 8.89 -10.56 28.11
CA ASN A 25 9.52 -10.75 29.42
C ASN A 25 8.73 -10.09 30.56
N GLU A 26 8.04 -8.97 30.31
CA GLU A 26 7.12 -8.36 31.28
C GLU A 26 5.89 -9.25 31.52
N VAL A 27 5.33 -9.86 30.46
CA VAL A 27 4.26 -10.87 30.59
C VAL A 27 4.77 -12.06 31.42
N PHE A 28 5.96 -12.57 31.14
CA PHE A 28 6.54 -13.70 31.88
C PHE A 28 6.76 -13.36 33.35
N ALA A 29 7.30 -12.17 33.64
CA ALA A 29 7.50 -11.69 35.00
C ALA A 29 6.18 -11.58 35.79
N HIS A 30 5.09 -11.14 35.13
CA HIS A 30 3.75 -11.09 35.74
C HIS A 30 3.28 -12.47 36.27
N TYR A 31 3.61 -13.54 35.56
CA TYR A 31 3.28 -14.92 35.93
C TYR A 31 4.41 -15.65 36.68
N GLY A 32 5.48 -14.95 37.08
CA GLY A 32 6.59 -15.53 37.83
C GLY A 32 7.52 -16.43 37.01
N LEU A 33 7.50 -16.32 35.69
CA LEU A 33 8.43 -17.03 34.80
C LEU A 33 9.75 -16.26 34.65
N PRO A 34 10.87 -16.97 34.42
CA PRO A 34 12.15 -16.33 34.14
C PRO A 34 12.12 -15.60 32.79
N ALA A 35 12.83 -14.48 32.69
CA ALA A 35 13.00 -13.74 31.45
C ALA A 35 13.79 -14.56 30.41
N MET A 36 13.35 -14.51 29.16
CA MET A 36 14.07 -15.08 28.02
C MET A 36 15.21 -14.15 27.58
N SER A 37 16.34 -14.75 27.24
CA SER A 37 17.38 -14.09 26.46
C SER A 37 16.95 -13.89 25.01
N ALA A 38 17.59 -12.96 24.30
CA ALA A 38 17.36 -12.76 22.86
C ALA A 38 17.61 -14.04 22.03
N SER A 39 18.57 -14.87 22.42
CA SER A 39 18.86 -16.14 21.75
C SER A 39 17.77 -17.18 21.98
N GLU A 40 17.23 -17.28 23.20
CA GLU A 40 16.11 -18.19 23.49
C GLU A 40 14.86 -17.74 22.76
N PHE A 41 14.56 -16.43 22.80
CA PHE A 41 13.40 -15.88 22.12
C PHE A 41 13.45 -16.12 20.61
N ARG A 42 14.59 -15.88 19.93
CA ARG A 42 14.74 -16.21 18.48
C ARG A 42 14.53 -17.69 18.18
N ARG A 43 14.99 -18.57 19.08
CA ARG A 43 14.88 -20.02 18.90
C ARG A 43 13.44 -20.49 19.08
N ASP A 44 12.74 -19.97 20.07
CA ASP A 44 11.48 -20.55 20.55
C ASP A 44 10.24 -19.77 20.07
N PHE A 45 10.38 -18.46 19.82
CA PHE A 45 9.30 -17.64 19.28
C PHE A 45 8.88 -18.13 17.89
N ARG A 46 7.57 -18.17 17.70
CA ARG A 46 6.92 -18.54 16.46
C ARG A 46 5.53 -17.94 16.40
N LEU A 47 5.08 -17.72 15.18
CA LEU A 47 3.66 -17.51 14.91
C LEU A 47 2.97 -18.86 14.67
N PRO A 48 1.64 -18.95 14.87
CA PRO A 48 0.82 -17.95 15.57
C PRO A 48 1.17 -17.89 17.07
N TYR A 49 1.33 -16.68 17.62
CA TYR A 49 1.80 -16.47 18.99
C TYR A 49 0.94 -17.09 20.12
N PRO A 50 -0.36 -17.42 19.96
CA PRO A 50 -1.10 -18.14 20.99
C PRO A 50 -0.47 -19.50 21.34
N GLU A 51 0.10 -20.18 20.35
CA GLU A 51 0.78 -21.46 20.56
C GLU A 51 2.09 -21.29 21.33
N PHE A 52 2.83 -20.22 21.04
CA PHE A 52 4.03 -19.86 21.79
C PHE A 52 3.70 -19.64 23.28
N TYR A 53 2.69 -18.82 23.59
CA TYR A 53 2.33 -18.58 24.98
C TYR A 53 1.76 -19.81 25.69
N ALA A 54 1.02 -20.67 24.99
CA ALA A 54 0.43 -21.87 25.57
C ALA A 54 1.49 -22.87 26.09
N GLU A 55 2.71 -22.87 25.56
CA GLU A 55 3.81 -23.72 26.05
C GLU A 55 4.35 -23.29 27.42
N PHE A 56 4.35 -21.98 27.69
CA PHE A 56 4.91 -21.41 28.92
C PHE A 56 3.83 -21.10 29.97
N LEU A 57 2.63 -20.70 29.51
CA LEU A 57 1.52 -20.22 30.33
C LEU A 57 0.23 -20.99 30.00
N PRO A 58 0.21 -22.33 30.16
CA PRO A 58 -0.97 -23.12 29.85
C PRO A 58 -2.16 -22.71 30.72
N GLY A 59 -3.30 -22.45 30.07
CA GLY A 59 -4.56 -22.11 30.75
C GLY A 59 -4.77 -20.62 31.02
N VAL A 60 -3.80 -19.76 30.71
CA VAL A 60 -4.00 -18.31 30.74
C VAL A 60 -4.79 -17.87 29.49
N PRO A 61 -5.89 -17.11 29.64
CA PRO A 61 -6.64 -16.61 28.49
C PRO A 61 -5.80 -15.69 27.60
N LEU A 62 -5.86 -15.89 26.28
CA LEU A 62 -5.10 -15.07 25.32
C LEU A 62 -5.38 -13.57 25.45
N ALA A 63 -6.64 -13.20 25.68
CA ALA A 63 -7.03 -11.80 25.85
C ALA A 63 -6.33 -11.11 27.03
N GLU A 64 -6.04 -11.85 28.10
CA GLU A 64 -5.31 -11.33 29.26
C GLU A 64 -3.83 -11.10 28.91
N LEU A 65 -3.21 -12.05 28.20
CA LEU A 65 -1.85 -11.92 27.69
C LEU A 65 -1.71 -10.75 26.72
N GLU A 66 -2.67 -10.56 25.81
CA GLU A 66 -2.69 -9.47 24.84
C GLU A 66 -2.75 -8.09 25.51
N VAL A 67 -3.53 -7.95 26.60
CA VAL A 67 -3.60 -6.70 27.37
C VAL A 67 -2.24 -6.39 28.01
N LEU A 68 -1.67 -7.36 28.74
CA LEU A 68 -0.37 -7.19 29.40
C LEU A 68 0.74 -6.90 28.38
N PHE A 69 0.77 -7.65 27.28
CA PHE A 69 1.73 -7.44 26.19
C PHE A 69 1.57 -6.07 25.57
N LYS A 70 0.33 -5.63 25.24
CA LYS A 70 0.08 -4.31 24.65
C LYS A 70 0.59 -3.19 25.56
N GLU A 71 0.30 -3.26 26.86
CA GLU A 71 0.76 -2.26 27.83
C GLU A 71 2.29 -2.23 27.95
N ALA A 72 2.93 -3.40 28.02
CA ALA A 72 4.39 -3.50 28.10
C ALA A 72 5.07 -3.03 26.80
N PHE A 73 4.53 -3.41 25.64
CA PHE A 73 5.03 -3.02 24.33
C PHE A 73 4.95 -1.51 24.12
N LEU A 74 3.84 -0.86 24.53
CA LEU A 74 3.71 0.59 24.47
C LEU A 74 4.80 1.32 25.29
N LYS A 75 5.22 0.76 26.43
CA LYS A 75 6.32 1.32 27.24
C LYS A 75 7.68 1.16 26.58
N ALA A 76 7.84 0.15 25.73
CA ALA A 76 9.06 -0.17 25.00
C ALA A 76 9.04 0.34 23.54
N GLU A 77 7.99 1.04 23.11
CA GLU A 77 7.79 1.45 21.71
C GLU A 77 8.90 2.38 21.19
N ASN A 78 9.59 3.09 22.09
CA ASN A 78 10.76 3.90 21.75
C ASN A 78 11.94 3.10 21.17
N LEU A 79 11.97 1.77 21.38
CA LEU A 79 12.96 0.87 20.81
C LEU A 79 12.65 0.50 19.35
N VAL A 80 11.42 0.76 18.89
CA VAL A 80 10.97 0.40 17.55
C VAL A 80 11.47 1.42 16.54
N GLN A 81 12.14 0.94 15.49
CA GLN A 81 12.68 1.80 14.42
C GLN A 81 12.49 1.16 13.05
N PRO A 82 12.34 1.95 11.96
CA PRO A 82 12.42 1.39 10.62
C PRO A 82 13.76 0.67 10.42
N LEU A 83 13.73 -0.49 9.77
CA LEU A 83 14.96 -1.19 9.37
C LEU A 83 15.80 -0.28 8.45
N PRO A 84 17.15 -0.38 8.49
CA PRO A 84 18.03 0.57 7.77
C PRO A 84 17.73 0.71 6.27
N ALA A 85 17.30 -0.38 5.61
CA ALA A 85 17.00 -0.41 4.19
C ALA A 85 15.59 0.08 3.82
N THR A 86 14.68 0.24 4.78
CA THR A 86 13.26 0.49 4.54
C THR A 86 13.00 1.76 3.75
N ARG A 87 13.59 2.89 4.15
CA ARG A 87 13.34 4.18 3.49
C ARG A 87 13.82 4.17 2.03
N GLY A 88 15.05 3.72 1.80
CA GLY A 88 15.61 3.62 0.45
C GLY A 88 14.85 2.63 -0.44
N PHE A 89 14.36 1.53 0.14
CA PHE A 89 13.47 0.60 -0.56
C PHE A 89 12.17 1.27 -1.01
N LEU A 90 11.47 1.97 -0.10
CA LEU A 90 10.18 2.62 -0.40
C LEU A 90 10.33 3.71 -1.47
N GLU A 91 11.39 4.51 -1.41
CA GLU A 91 11.72 5.52 -2.41
C GLU A 91 11.95 4.88 -3.78
N ALA A 92 12.80 3.85 -3.86
CA ALA A 92 13.08 3.13 -5.10
C ALA A 92 11.85 2.39 -5.66
N ALA A 93 11.02 1.82 -4.78
CA ALA A 93 9.77 1.18 -5.16
C ALA A 93 8.77 2.18 -5.74
N SER A 94 8.70 3.38 -5.17
CA SER A 94 7.89 4.49 -5.70
C SER A 94 8.39 4.96 -7.06
N GLU A 95 9.71 5.12 -7.24
CA GLU A 95 10.32 5.47 -8.53
C GLU A 95 10.01 4.42 -9.61
N LYS A 96 10.04 3.13 -9.23
CA LYS A 96 9.67 2.00 -10.09
C LYS A 96 8.18 1.78 -10.23
N SER A 97 7.38 2.53 -9.48
CA SER A 97 5.91 2.51 -9.56
C SER A 97 5.31 1.17 -9.16
N LEU A 98 5.95 0.50 -8.20
CA LEU A 98 5.45 -0.74 -7.63
C LEU A 98 4.21 -0.47 -6.78
N ARG A 99 3.24 -1.40 -6.81
CA ARG A 99 2.09 -1.35 -5.89
C ARG A 99 2.50 -2.03 -4.58
N LEU A 100 2.40 -1.32 -3.48
CA LEU A 100 2.82 -1.81 -2.17
C LEU A 100 1.59 -2.00 -1.28
N PHE A 101 1.52 -3.14 -0.62
CA PHE A 101 0.50 -3.49 0.36
C PHE A 101 1.18 -3.97 1.63
N VAL A 102 0.54 -3.78 2.78
CA VAL A 102 0.97 -4.39 4.03
C VAL A 102 -0.02 -5.47 4.44
N LEU A 103 0.46 -6.65 4.80
CA LEU A 103 -0.34 -7.71 5.43
C LEU A 103 0.37 -8.19 6.70
N SER A 104 -0.13 -7.75 7.86
CA SER A 104 0.52 -8.01 9.14
C SER A 104 -0.46 -8.47 10.22
N SER A 105 0.03 -9.30 11.13
CA SER A 105 -0.67 -9.70 12.35
C SER A 105 -0.61 -8.64 13.45
N MET A 106 0.22 -7.60 13.27
CA MET A 106 0.38 -6.51 14.23
C MET A 106 -0.94 -5.78 14.49
N ASN A 107 -1.12 -5.33 15.73
CA ASN A 107 -2.28 -4.52 16.12
C ASN A 107 -2.45 -3.28 15.22
N GLU A 108 -3.67 -3.05 14.73
CA GLU A 108 -3.98 -1.98 13.77
C GLU A 108 -3.64 -0.57 14.27
N GLU A 109 -3.97 -0.26 15.52
CA GLU A 109 -3.73 1.06 16.09
C GLU A 109 -2.22 1.35 16.16
N ALA A 110 -1.44 0.36 16.62
CA ALA A 110 0.02 0.47 16.74
C ALA A 110 0.69 0.58 15.37
N LEU A 111 0.36 -0.30 14.43
CA LEU A 111 0.92 -0.29 13.08
C LEU A 111 0.62 1.04 12.38
N ARG A 112 -0.64 1.51 12.41
CA ARG A 112 -1.00 2.79 11.78
C ARG A 112 -0.33 3.98 12.45
N ARG A 113 -0.12 3.95 13.77
CA ARG A 113 0.65 4.99 14.48
C ARG A 113 2.11 5.01 13.99
N GLN A 114 2.78 3.86 14.02
CA GLN A 114 4.16 3.73 13.52
C GLN A 114 4.29 4.17 12.06
N ALA A 115 3.36 3.78 11.19
CA ALA A 115 3.37 4.18 9.78
C ALA A 115 3.30 5.71 9.58
N ARG A 116 2.57 6.42 10.46
CA ARG A 116 2.51 7.89 10.46
C ARG A 116 3.78 8.49 11.03
N ASP A 117 4.24 8.00 12.19
CA ASP A 117 5.40 8.54 12.89
C ASP A 117 6.69 8.39 12.07
N PHE A 118 6.82 7.28 11.34
CA PHE A 118 7.93 7.04 10.41
C PHE A 118 7.73 7.71 9.04
N ALA A 119 6.57 8.34 8.82
CA ALA A 119 6.18 8.99 7.57
C ALA A 119 6.26 8.07 6.34
N ILE A 120 5.84 6.80 6.49
CA ILE A 120 5.85 5.80 5.43
C ILE A 120 4.46 5.33 4.99
N GLN A 121 3.39 5.73 5.68
CA GLN A 121 2.02 5.31 5.34
C GLN A 121 1.64 5.62 3.88
N SER A 122 2.09 6.74 3.32
CA SER A 122 1.71 7.17 1.96
C SER A 122 2.29 6.31 0.83
N TYR A 123 3.20 5.38 1.12
CA TYR A 123 3.76 4.48 0.11
C TYR A 123 2.85 3.28 -0.17
N PHE A 124 1.95 2.94 0.74
CA PHE A 124 1.09 1.77 0.64
C PHE A 124 -0.27 2.11 0.05
N GLU A 125 -0.75 1.25 -0.84
CA GLU A 125 -2.11 1.33 -1.38
C GLU A 125 -3.15 0.89 -0.37
N GLU A 126 -2.86 -0.16 0.39
CA GLU A 126 -3.68 -0.60 1.50
C GLU A 126 -2.82 -1.27 2.58
N ILE A 127 -3.26 -1.14 3.83
CA ILE A 127 -2.65 -1.73 5.01
C ILE A 127 -3.67 -2.60 5.70
N TYR A 128 -3.43 -3.92 5.67
CA TYR A 128 -4.19 -4.93 6.39
C TYR A 128 -3.45 -5.31 7.67
N ALA A 129 -3.90 -4.77 8.79
CA ALA A 129 -3.36 -5.05 10.12
C ALA A 129 -4.29 -5.99 10.92
N GLY A 130 -3.78 -6.58 12.00
CA GLY A 130 -4.52 -7.51 12.86
C GLY A 130 -4.87 -8.84 12.20
N VAL A 131 -4.19 -9.20 11.11
CA VAL A 131 -4.46 -10.43 10.37
C VAL A 131 -3.68 -11.59 10.97
N LEU A 132 -4.33 -12.36 11.85
CA LEU A 132 -3.71 -13.52 12.51
C LEU A 132 -3.32 -14.63 11.53
N ASN A 133 -4.22 -14.98 10.60
CA ASN A 133 -3.95 -15.98 9.56
C ASN A 133 -3.82 -15.32 8.19
N LYS A 134 -2.57 -15.10 7.77
CA LYS A 134 -2.24 -14.49 6.48
C LYS A 134 -2.61 -15.39 5.29
N CYS A 135 -2.54 -16.71 5.45
CA CYS A 135 -2.90 -17.67 4.39
C CYS A 135 -4.39 -17.60 4.02
N ASP A 136 -5.26 -17.31 4.99
CA ASP A 136 -6.70 -17.16 4.73
C ASP A 136 -7.01 -15.83 4.04
N ARG A 137 -6.25 -14.78 4.36
CA ARG A 137 -6.49 -13.42 3.86
C ARG A 137 -5.88 -13.17 2.49
N ILE A 138 -4.75 -13.81 2.16
CA ILE A 138 -3.95 -13.47 0.97
C ILE A 138 -4.74 -13.55 -0.35
N GLY A 139 -5.58 -14.58 -0.53
CA GLY A 139 -6.38 -14.75 -1.74
C GLY A 139 -7.37 -13.61 -1.96
N SER A 140 -8.00 -13.12 -0.88
CA SER A 140 -8.92 -11.98 -0.97
C SER A 140 -8.19 -10.67 -1.27
N VAL A 141 -7.00 -10.44 -0.72
CA VAL A 141 -6.17 -9.25 -1.03
C VAL A 141 -5.81 -9.24 -2.52
N VAL A 142 -5.39 -10.39 -3.05
CA VAL A 142 -5.07 -10.56 -4.48
C VAL A 142 -6.29 -10.24 -5.36
N ALA A 143 -7.46 -10.78 -5.01
CA ALA A 143 -8.70 -10.55 -5.76
C ALA A 143 -9.20 -9.10 -5.67
N GLU A 144 -9.24 -8.52 -4.47
CA GLU A 144 -9.71 -7.14 -4.19
C GLU A 144 -8.94 -6.10 -5.03
N HIS A 145 -7.64 -6.32 -5.24
CA HIS A 145 -6.75 -5.38 -5.91
C HIS A 145 -6.38 -5.76 -7.35
N GLY A 146 -6.96 -6.85 -7.87
CA GLY A 146 -6.67 -7.36 -9.21
C GLY A 146 -5.18 -7.67 -9.42
N LEU A 147 -4.55 -8.27 -8.41
CA LEU A 147 -3.13 -8.62 -8.46
C LEU A 147 -2.95 -9.89 -9.27
N LEU A 148 -2.04 -9.87 -10.25
CA LEU A 148 -1.65 -11.07 -10.97
C LEU A 148 -0.61 -11.85 -10.13
N PRO A 149 -0.84 -13.12 -9.77
CA PRO A 149 0.09 -13.90 -8.94
C PRO A 149 1.52 -13.92 -9.49
N GLU A 150 1.67 -14.07 -10.82
CA GLU A 150 2.96 -14.12 -11.51
C GLU A 150 3.72 -12.78 -11.54
N GLU A 151 3.05 -11.68 -11.19
CA GLU A 151 3.63 -10.33 -11.05
C GLU A 151 3.66 -9.84 -9.60
N THR A 152 3.30 -10.69 -8.63
CA THR A 152 3.15 -10.30 -7.23
C THR A 152 4.06 -11.13 -6.34
N ALA A 153 4.82 -10.45 -5.48
CA ALA A 153 5.62 -11.11 -4.46
C ALA A 153 5.08 -10.82 -3.06
N TYR A 154 5.11 -11.83 -2.20
CA TYR A 154 4.99 -11.66 -0.77
C TYR A 154 6.40 -11.61 -0.18
N VAL A 155 6.65 -10.64 0.70
CA VAL A 155 7.95 -10.39 1.32
C VAL A 155 7.78 -10.38 2.83
N GLY A 156 8.55 -11.22 3.51
CA GLY A 156 8.52 -11.30 4.97
C GLY A 156 9.77 -11.95 5.54
N ASP A 157 9.92 -11.97 6.86
CA ASP A 157 11.08 -12.51 7.58
C ASP A 157 10.75 -13.78 8.38
N MET A 158 9.51 -14.25 8.34
CA MET A 158 9.10 -15.49 9.02
C MET A 158 8.60 -16.56 8.03
N VAL A 159 8.65 -17.82 8.46
CA VAL A 159 8.08 -18.97 7.74
C VAL A 159 6.61 -18.75 7.38
N HIS A 160 5.87 -18.02 8.23
CA HIS A 160 4.47 -17.69 7.99
C HIS A 160 4.26 -16.89 6.71
N ASP A 161 5.19 -16.00 6.39
CA ASP A 161 5.13 -15.18 5.17
C ASP A 161 5.41 -16.03 3.93
N VAL A 162 6.34 -16.99 4.04
CA VAL A 162 6.62 -17.96 2.98
C VAL A 162 5.39 -18.81 2.69
N HIS A 163 4.71 -19.30 3.73
CA HIS A 163 3.47 -20.06 3.58
C HIS A 163 2.31 -19.21 3.02
N ALA A 164 2.18 -17.95 3.45
CA ALA A 164 1.17 -17.03 2.91
C ALA A 164 1.38 -16.78 1.42
N ALA A 165 2.64 -16.59 0.99
CA ALA A 165 3.00 -16.47 -0.42
C ALA A 165 2.58 -17.71 -1.22
N GLN A 166 2.91 -18.91 -0.72
CA GLN A 166 2.59 -20.18 -1.37
C GLN A 166 1.08 -20.41 -1.46
N ALA A 167 0.34 -20.11 -0.38
CA ALA A 167 -1.13 -20.20 -0.35
C ALA A 167 -1.80 -19.27 -1.38
N GLY A 168 -1.21 -18.09 -1.61
CA GLY A 168 -1.67 -17.14 -2.63
C GLY A 168 -1.17 -17.43 -4.05
N GLY A 169 -0.32 -18.45 -4.25
CA GLY A 169 0.34 -18.71 -5.53
C GLY A 169 1.29 -17.59 -5.96
N LEU A 170 1.80 -16.80 -5.01
CA LEU A 170 2.64 -15.63 -5.23
C LEU A 170 4.12 -16.00 -5.24
N HIS A 171 4.95 -15.07 -5.71
CA HIS A 171 6.39 -15.20 -5.51
C HIS A 171 6.75 -15.02 -4.03
N SER A 172 7.57 -15.91 -3.47
CA SER A 172 7.92 -15.90 -2.04
C SER A 172 9.35 -15.40 -1.82
N VAL A 173 9.47 -14.28 -1.08
CA VAL A 173 10.75 -13.66 -0.74
C VAL A 173 10.91 -13.62 0.77
N ALA A 174 11.88 -14.37 1.29
CA ALA A 174 12.24 -14.36 2.69
C ALA A 174 13.40 -13.37 2.95
N LEU A 175 13.31 -12.62 4.04
CA LEU A 175 14.35 -11.67 4.48
C LEU A 175 15.08 -12.19 5.72
N LEU A 176 16.39 -11.94 5.80
CA LEU A 176 17.22 -12.29 6.97
C LEU A 176 17.29 -11.14 8.00
N SER A 177 16.45 -10.12 7.86
CA SER A 177 16.45 -8.93 8.71
C SER A 177 15.63 -9.06 10.00
N GLY A 178 14.88 -10.15 10.18
CA GLY A 178 13.87 -10.26 11.23
C GLY A 178 14.03 -11.46 12.17
N TYR A 179 12.93 -12.16 12.42
CA TYR A 179 12.77 -13.10 13.54
C TYR A 179 13.31 -14.50 13.25
N ASP A 180 12.92 -15.11 12.12
CA ASP A 180 13.29 -16.49 11.84
C ASP A 180 14.73 -16.61 11.33
N PRO A 181 15.51 -17.59 11.83
CA PRO A 181 16.86 -17.82 11.34
C PRO A 181 16.84 -18.43 9.93
N VAL A 182 17.94 -18.24 9.19
CA VAL A 182 18.06 -18.66 7.79
C VAL A 182 17.76 -20.13 7.56
N GLU A 183 18.12 -21.02 8.50
CA GLU A 183 17.87 -22.45 8.40
C GLU A 183 16.38 -22.78 8.41
N ARG A 184 15.61 -22.06 9.23
CA ARG A 184 14.16 -22.22 9.35
C ARG A 184 13.45 -21.67 8.11
N LEU A 185 13.89 -20.50 7.62
CA LEU A 185 13.38 -19.94 6.37
C LEU A 185 13.68 -20.84 5.17
N ALA A 186 14.91 -21.35 5.05
CA ALA A 186 15.30 -22.25 3.97
C ALA A 186 14.45 -23.54 3.95
N ALA A 187 14.14 -24.10 5.13
CA ALA A 187 13.30 -25.29 5.24
C ALA A 187 11.85 -25.07 4.74
N ALA A 188 11.33 -23.84 4.82
CA ALA A 188 9.99 -23.49 4.31
C ALA A 188 9.93 -23.38 2.77
N GLY A 189 11.08 -23.39 2.09
CA GLY A 189 11.18 -23.36 0.63
C GLY A 189 10.71 -22.05 -0.03
N PRO A 190 11.21 -20.87 0.37
CA PRO A 190 10.97 -19.64 -0.36
C PRO A 190 11.66 -19.70 -1.73
N GLN A 191 11.12 -18.98 -2.71
CA GLN A 191 11.76 -18.85 -4.03
C GLN A 191 13.03 -18.02 -3.97
N MET A 192 13.11 -17.09 -3.00
CA MET A 192 14.26 -16.23 -2.82
C MET A 192 14.51 -15.93 -1.34
N ILE A 193 15.78 -15.86 -0.96
CA ILE A 193 16.22 -15.37 0.35
C ILE A 193 17.14 -14.17 0.11
N LEU A 194 16.86 -13.06 0.77
CA LEU A 194 17.63 -11.81 0.68
C LEU A 194 18.10 -11.39 2.07
N PRO A 195 19.27 -10.71 2.19
CA PRO A 195 19.72 -10.21 3.48
C PRO A 195 18.79 -9.14 4.05
N ASP A 196 18.24 -8.28 3.19
CA ASP A 196 17.32 -7.20 3.55
C ASP A 196 16.44 -6.81 2.35
N ILE A 197 15.45 -5.96 2.62
CA ILE A 197 14.48 -5.48 1.61
C ILE A 197 15.10 -4.54 0.56
N GLY A 198 16.27 -3.95 0.82
CA GLY A 198 16.92 -2.98 -0.06
C GLY A 198 17.40 -3.57 -1.39
N GLN A 199 17.54 -4.89 -1.48
CA GLN A 199 17.90 -5.56 -2.73
C GLN A 199 16.72 -5.78 -3.67
N LEU A 200 15.50 -5.77 -3.14
CA LEU A 200 14.28 -6.14 -3.87
C LEU A 200 13.96 -5.24 -5.07
N PRO A 201 14.14 -3.89 -5.04
CA PRO A 201 13.82 -3.03 -6.16
C PRO A 201 14.63 -3.37 -7.43
N LYS A 202 15.85 -3.92 -7.27
CA LYS A 202 16.71 -4.31 -8.41
C LYS A 202 16.14 -5.50 -9.18
N LEU A 203 15.28 -6.29 -8.53
CA LEU A 203 14.68 -7.52 -9.07
C LEU A 203 13.26 -7.28 -9.62
N CYS A 204 12.70 -6.11 -9.33
CA CYS A 204 11.37 -5.71 -9.78
C CYS A 204 11.41 -4.97 -11.12
N ALA A 205 10.31 -5.05 -11.86
CA ALA A 205 10.19 -4.41 -13.16
C ALA A 205 10.41 -2.90 -13.09
N THR A 206 11.09 -2.36 -14.10
CA THR A 206 10.99 -0.94 -14.43
C THR A 206 9.83 -0.74 -15.41
N GLY A 207 8.95 0.22 -15.15
CA GLY A 207 7.95 0.64 -16.14
C GLY A 207 6.53 0.12 -15.94
N ALA A 208 6.07 -0.12 -14.70
CA ALA A 208 4.67 0.18 -14.43
C ALA A 208 4.47 1.70 -14.63
N PRO A 209 3.40 2.17 -15.29
CA PRO A 209 3.22 3.61 -15.53
C PRO A 209 3.21 4.34 -14.19
N ALA A 210 4.14 5.28 -14.01
CA ALA A 210 4.37 5.93 -12.73
C ALA A 210 3.13 6.58 -12.16
N ARG A 211 2.56 5.95 -11.12
CA ARG A 211 1.32 6.37 -10.45
C ARG A 211 1.41 7.85 -10.10
N VAL A 212 0.31 8.55 -10.32
CA VAL A 212 0.15 9.92 -9.82
C VAL A 212 0.08 9.85 -8.30
N ARG A 213 1.03 10.49 -7.61
CA ARG A 213 0.93 10.65 -6.15
C ARG A 213 -0.24 11.61 -5.86
N PRO A 214 -1.30 11.18 -5.17
CA PRO A 214 -2.51 11.99 -5.02
C PRO A 214 -2.29 13.11 -4.00
N ASP A 215 -1.98 14.32 -4.48
CA ASP A 215 -1.99 15.52 -3.65
C ASP A 215 -3.41 16.10 -3.57
N ILE A 216 -4.14 16.13 -4.69
CA ILE A 216 -5.52 16.64 -4.76
C ILE A 216 -6.39 15.65 -5.55
N VAL A 217 -7.59 15.37 -5.05
CA VAL A 217 -8.56 14.46 -5.70
C VAL A 217 -9.91 15.16 -5.89
N VAL A 218 -10.34 15.27 -7.15
CA VAL A 218 -11.71 15.69 -7.52
C VAL A 218 -12.50 14.43 -7.85
N ARG A 219 -13.65 14.22 -7.21
CA ARG A 219 -14.47 13.02 -7.43
C ARG A 219 -15.76 13.38 -8.16
N LYS A 220 -16.06 12.62 -9.22
CA LYS A 220 -17.36 12.60 -9.92
C LYS A 220 -17.89 14.00 -10.29
N LEU A 221 -17.02 14.85 -10.84
CA LEU A 221 -17.41 16.12 -11.44
C LEU A 221 -18.40 15.85 -12.57
N ARG A 222 -19.64 16.30 -12.39
CA ARG A 222 -20.70 16.12 -13.39
C ARG A 222 -20.52 17.14 -14.51
N VAL A 223 -20.46 16.65 -15.74
CA VAL A 223 -20.29 17.50 -16.93
C VAL A 223 -21.24 17.03 -18.02
N ALA A 224 -22.12 17.92 -18.47
CA ALA A 224 -22.97 17.67 -19.62
C ALA A 224 -22.15 17.83 -20.91
N VAL A 225 -22.10 16.80 -21.74
CA VAL A 225 -21.32 16.76 -22.98
C VAL A 225 -22.08 16.08 -24.12
N HIS A 226 -21.74 16.43 -25.34
CA HIS A 226 -22.17 15.72 -26.54
C HIS A 226 -21.13 14.65 -26.90
N ILE A 227 -21.38 13.41 -26.51
CA ILE A 227 -20.43 12.31 -26.74
C ILE A 227 -21.14 11.06 -27.27
N GLY A 228 -20.46 10.21 -28.02
CA GLY A 228 -21.05 8.97 -28.55
C GLY A 228 -20.64 8.67 -29.98
N VAL A 229 -20.59 7.38 -30.35
CA VAL A 229 -20.22 6.96 -31.71
C VAL A 229 -21.39 7.23 -32.68
N PRO A 230 -22.62 6.76 -32.42
CA PRO A 230 -23.79 7.10 -33.23
C PRO A 230 -24.07 8.61 -33.19
N GLU A 231 -24.63 9.15 -34.27
CA GLU A 231 -25.00 10.57 -34.33
C GLU A 231 -26.14 10.90 -33.39
N GLU A 232 -27.10 9.99 -33.25
CA GLU A 232 -28.26 10.12 -32.36
C GLU A 232 -27.84 10.24 -30.91
N GLU A 233 -26.84 9.44 -30.51
CA GLU A 233 -26.29 9.46 -29.15
C GLU A 233 -25.64 10.81 -28.81
N ARG A 234 -25.01 11.43 -29.82
CA ARG A 234 -24.28 12.68 -29.67
C ARG A 234 -25.17 13.92 -29.88
N ALA A 235 -26.35 13.74 -30.44
CA ALA A 235 -27.32 14.81 -30.67
C ALA A 235 -27.84 15.40 -29.34
N GLN A 236 -27.99 14.56 -28.31
CA GLN A 236 -28.38 14.99 -26.98
C GLN A 236 -27.18 15.07 -26.05
N ALA A 237 -27.16 16.09 -25.19
CA ALA A 237 -26.16 16.18 -24.14
C ALA A 237 -26.42 15.10 -23.08
N GLN A 238 -25.38 14.39 -22.69
CA GLN A 238 -25.42 13.40 -21.62
C GLN A 238 -24.46 13.79 -20.49
N GLU A 239 -24.83 13.43 -19.26
CA GLU A 239 -24.00 13.67 -18.08
C GLU A 239 -22.90 12.60 -17.99
N LEU A 240 -21.65 13.05 -18.00
CA LEU A 240 -20.50 12.24 -17.60
C LEU A 240 -20.08 12.60 -16.18
N LYS A 241 -19.46 11.64 -15.48
CA LYS A 241 -18.79 11.90 -14.21
C LYS A 241 -17.28 11.80 -14.42
N ILE A 242 -16.58 12.90 -14.22
CA ILE A 242 -15.13 12.99 -14.37
C ILE A 242 -14.47 13.04 -12.99
N SER A 243 -13.58 12.10 -12.69
CA SER A 243 -12.74 12.12 -11.49
C SER A 243 -11.29 12.43 -11.89
N LEU A 244 -10.62 13.24 -11.08
CA LEU A 244 -9.26 13.69 -11.32
C LEU A 244 -8.40 13.39 -10.09
N THR A 245 -7.28 12.75 -10.30
CA THR A 245 -6.21 12.62 -9.30
C THR A 245 -5.03 13.44 -9.77
N LEU A 246 -4.59 14.39 -8.96
CA LEU A 246 -3.59 15.39 -9.30
C LEU A 246 -2.34 15.21 -8.43
N GLU A 247 -1.17 15.15 -9.07
CA GLU A 247 0.13 15.30 -8.41
C GLU A 247 0.65 16.70 -8.73
N THR A 248 0.74 17.54 -7.71
CA THR A 248 1.22 18.92 -7.86
C THR A 248 2.72 18.93 -8.11
N ARG A 249 3.23 19.98 -8.75
CA ARG A 249 4.67 20.12 -9.00
C ARG A 249 5.47 20.36 -7.72
N SER A 250 4.90 21.08 -6.76
CA SER A 250 5.58 21.55 -5.55
C SER A 250 5.20 20.78 -4.27
N GLY A 251 4.27 19.83 -4.35
CA GLY A 251 3.68 19.17 -3.18
C GLY A 251 2.80 20.12 -2.36
N LEU A 252 2.34 19.65 -1.19
CA LEU A 252 1.45 20.38 -0.28
C LEU A 252 2.16 21.02 0.93
N ASN A 253 3.50 21.03 0.94
CA ASN A 253 4.26 21.55 2.08
C ASN A 253 4.49 23.07 1.95
N GLY A 254 4.43 23.80 3.07
CA GLY A 254 4.79 25.22 3.11
C GLY A 254 3.82 26.16 2.38
N LEU A 255 2.56 25.74 2.21
CA LEU A 255 1.53 26.53 1.52
C LEU A 255 1.21 27.85 2.23
N GLY A 256 1.20 27.87 3.57
CA GLY A 256 0.95 29.10 4.34
C GLY A 256 -0.38 29.78 4.04
N ASP A 257 -1.40 28.98 3.69
CA ASP A 257 -2.75 29.44 3.29
C ASP A 257 -2.78 30.38 2.07
N ASP A 258 -1.77 30.27 1.19
CA ASP A 258 -1.65 31.07 -0.02
C ASP A 258 -2.08 30.26 -1.25
N LEU A 259 -3.21 30.65 -1.87
CA LEU A 259 -3.75 30.01 -3.07
C LEU A 259 -2.75 30.01 -4.25
N ALA A 260 -1.84 30.99 -4.32
CA ALA A 260 -0.83 31.08 -5.38
C ALA A 260 0.24 29.97 -5.28
N ARG A 261 0.32 29.27 -4.15
CA ARG A 261 1.29 28.19 -3.90
C ARG A 261 0.72 26.80 -4.13
N THR A 262 -0.53 26.69 -4.52
CA THR A 262 -1.20 25.41 -4.79
C THR A 262 -1.95 25.45 -6.14
N VAL A 263 -2.61 24.36 -6.48
CA VAL A 263 -3.50 24.29 -7.64
C VAL A 263 -4.89 24.77 -7.23
N ASP A 264 -5.36 25.84 -7.88
CA ASP A 264 -6.76 26.27 -7.78
C ASP A 264 -7.68 25.23 -8.44
N TYR A 265 -8.22 24.33 -7.62
CA TYR A 265 -9.10 23.26 -8.09
C TYR A 265 -10.45 23.79 -8.61
N PHE A 266 -10.90 24.97 -8.20
CA PHE A 266 -12.11 25.59 -8.73
C PHE A 266 -11.86 26.00 -10.18
N ALA A 267 -10.83 26.81 -10.43
CA ALA A 267 -10.44 27.22 -11.78
C ALA A 267 -10.10 26.01 -12.68
N LEU A 268 -9.50 24.96 -12.11
CA LEU A 268 -9.24 23.70 -12.79
C LEU A 268 -10.53 23.01 -13.24
N THR A 269 -11.50 22.82 -12.35
CA THR A 269 -12.76 22.15 -12.68
C THR A 269 -13.59 22.91 -13.71
N GLU A 270 -13.59 24.25 -13.66
CA GLU A 270 -14.23 25.09 -14.68
C GLU A 270 -13.55 24.95 -16.04
N ALA A 271 -12.22 24.88 -16.08
CA ALA A 271 -11.47 24.67 -17.30
C ALA A 271 -11.73 23.27 -17.92
N VAL A 272 -11.91 22.24 -17.09
CA VAL A 272 -12.29 20.89 -17.54
C VAL A 272 -13.70 20.88 -18.14
N LYS A 273 -14.68 21.53 -17.50
CA LYS A 273 -16.05 21.66 -18.03
C LYS A 273 -16.05 22.34 -19.40
N ALA A 274 -15.36 23.48 -19.51
CA ALA A 274 -15.27 24.23 -20.75
C ALA A 274 -14.66 23.37 -21.89
N LEU A 275 -13.54 22.68 -21.62
CA LEU A 275 -12.91 21.79 -22.61
C LEU A 275 -13.84 20.64 -23.05
N ALA A 276 -14.54 20.04 -22.09
CA ALA A 276 -15.44 18.93 -22.35
C ALA A 276 -16.68 19.35 -23.16
N GLN A 277 -17.13 20.60 -22.99
CA GLN A 277 -18.29 21.19 -23.68
C GLN A 277 -17.94 21.85 -25.02
N ASP A 278 -16.67 22.16 -25.26
CA ASP A 278 -16.18 22.88 -26.45
C ASP A 278 -16.67 22.26 -27.77
N ARG A 279 -16.61 20.92 -27.87
CA ARG A 279 -16.99 20.22 -29.10
C ARG A 279 -17.50 18.80 -28.84
N PRO A 280 -18.37 18.29 -29.73
CA PRO A 280 -18.81 16.91 -29.67
C PRO A 280 -17.66 15.94 -29.94
N ARG A 281 -17.66 14.79 -29.25
CA ARG A 281 -16.63 13.74 -29.39
C ARG A 281 -17.27 12.37 -29.62
N LYS A 282 -16.54 11.45 -30.24
CA LYS A 282 -17.02 10.06 -30.39
C LYS A 282 -16.72 9.20 -29.16
N LEU A 283 -15.56 9.41 -28.56
CA LEU A 283 -14.93 8.51 -27.59
C LEU A 283 -14.66 9.24 -26.27
N ILE A 284 -14.98 8.59 -25.14
CA ILE A 284 -14.63 9.07 -23.79
C ILE A 284 -13.12 8.98 -23.54
N GLU A 285 -12.44 8.08 -24.24
CA GLU A 285 -10.98 7.94 -24.31
C GLU A 285 -10.32 9.20 -24.86
N THR A 286 -10.85 9.73 -25.97
CA THR A 286 -10.35 10.98 -26.56
C THR A 286 -10.55 12.15 -25.61
N LEU A 287 -11.71 12.23 -24.93
CA LEU A 287 -11.95 13.27 -23.95
C LEU A 287 -11.00 13.16 -22.74
N ALA A 288 -10.79 11.94 -22.21
CA ALA A 288 -9.89 11.71 -21.09
C ALA A 288 -8.45 12.12 -21.41
N GLU A 289 -7.97 11.81 -22.61
CA GLU A 289 -6.65 12.20 -23.09
C GLU A 289 -6.50 13.73 -23.21
N GLU A 290 -7.47 14.38 -23.85
CA GLU A 290 -7.45 15.83 -24.04
C GLU A 290 -7.48 16.57 -22.70
N VAL A 291 -8.32 16.13 -21.76
CA VAL A 291 -8.35 16.67 -20.39
C VAL A 291 -6.99 16.51 -19.71
N ALA A 292 -6.38 15.32 -19.77
CA ALA A 292 -5.10 15.06 -19.13
C ALA A 292 -3.98 15.97 -19.68
N LEU A 293 -3.87 16.08 -21.01
CA LEU A 293 -2.87 16.92 -21.66
C LEU A 293 -3.11 18.41 -21.40
N PHE A 294 -4.36 18.85 -21.47
CA PHE A 294 -4.74 20.25 -21.21
C PHE A 294 -4.41 20.67 -19.77
N LEU A 295 -4.72 19.81 -18.80
CA LEU A 295 -4.43 20.09 -17.39
C LEU A 295 -2.93 20.20 -17.11
N LEU A 296 -2.13 19.30 -17.66
CA LEU A 296 -0.66 19.36 -17.53
C LEU A 296 -0.05 20.61 -18.18
N ALA A 297 -0.66 21.14 -19.23
CA ALA A 297 -0.18 22.34 -19.91
C ALA A 297 -0.56 23.63 -19.16
N LYS A 298 -1.74 23.65 -18.51
CA LYS A 298 -2.32 24.88 -17.92
C LYS A 298 -2.07 25.02 -16.41
N PHE A 299 -1.88 23.92 -15.69
CA PHE A 299 -1.72 23.92 -14.23
C PHE A 299 -0.35 23.37 -13.81
N PRO A 300 0.18 23.77 -12.64
CA PRO A 300 1.49 23.33 -12.16
C PRO A 300 1.43 21.89 -11.62
N LEU A 301 1.20 20.94 -12.53
CA LEU A 301 1.05 19.52 -12.24
C LEU A 301 2.29 18.76 -12.71
N ARG A 302 2.69 17.75 -11.93
CA ARG A 302 3.70 16.76 -12.31
C ARG A 302 3.04 15.59 -13.03
N ALA A 303 1.86 15.19 -12.58
CA ALA A 303 1.11 14.08 -13.14
C ALA A 303 -0.40 14.28 -12.92
N VAL A 304 -1.20 13.67 -13.79
CA VAL A 304 -2.66 13.66 -13.68
C VAL A 304 -3.22 12.33 -14.13
N ARG A 305 -4.21 11.82 -13.39
CA ARG A 305 -5.06 10.70 -13.79
C ARG A 305 -6.48 11.21 -13.94
N VAL A 306 -7.07 10.91 -15.09
CA VAL A 306 -8.44 11.29 -15.47
C VAL A 306 -9.25 10.01 -15.60
N GLU A 307 -10.34 9.93 -14.87
CA GLU A 307 -11.32 8.85 -14.98
C GLU A 307 -12.66 9.42 -15.44
N ILE A 308 -13.22 8.87 -16.51
CA ILE A 308 -14.50 9.29 -17.05
C ILE A 308 -15.46 8.10 -16.98
N GLU A 309 -16.51 8.25 -16.19
CA GLU A 309 -17.60 7.28 -16.05
C GLU A 309 -18.79 7.72 -16.93
N LYS A 310 -19.28 6.77 -17.73
CA LYS A 310 -20.43 6.92 -18.62
C LYS A 310 -21.40 5.75 -18.43
N ALA A 311 -22.65 6.04 -18.12
CA ALA A 311 -23.69 5.01 -17.96
C ALA A 311 -24.37 4.72 -19.31
N ILE A 312 -23.85 3.76 -20.08
CA ILE A 312 -24.34 3.48 -21.44
C ILE A 312 -24.79 2.02 -21.69
N LEU A 313 -24.26 1.04 -20.94
CA LEU A 313 -24.58 -0.37 -21.18
C LEU A 313 -25.66 -0.85 -20.21
N LEU A 314 -26.58 -1.66 -20.73
CA LEU A 314 -27.55 -2.41 -19.92
C LEU A 314 -26.79 -3.53 -19.18
N ASN A 315 -27.03 -3.68 -17.88
CA ASN A 315 -26.40 -4.66 -16.97
C ASN A 315 -24.98 -4.33 -16.47
N CYS A 316 -24.56 -3.06 -16.46
CA CYS A 316 -23.47 -2.60 -15.61
C CYS A 316 -23.78 -1.22 -15.00
N GLU A 317 -23.07 -0.85 -13.92
CA GLU A 317 -23.26 0.46 -13.27
C GLU A 317 -22.75 1.63 -14.14
N GLY A 318 -21.77 1.36 -15.01
CA GLY A 318 -21.18 2.32 -15.93
C GLY A 318 -19.91 1.79 -16.57
N VAL A 319 -19.48 2.46 -17.63
CA VAL A 319 -18.18 2.24 -18.28
C VAL A 319 -17.24 3.32 -17.79
N VAL A 320 -16.09 2.93 -17.24
CA VAL A 320 -15.05 3.87 -16.78
C VAL A 320 -13.83 3.74 -17.69
N VAL A 321 -13.40 4.87 -18.24
CA VAL A 321 -12.11 4.99 -18.92
C VAL A 321 -11.15 5.78 -18.04
N SER A 322 -9.96 5.25 -17.85
CA SER A 322 -8.88 5.89 -17.09
C SER A 322 -7.71 6.21 -18.02
N CYS A 323 -7.24 7.46 -18.00
CA CYS A 323 -6.00 7.88 -18.63
C CYS A 323 -5.08 8.50 -17.59
N GLN A 324 -3.77 8.27 -17.72
CA GLN A 324 -2.74 8.88 -16.89
C GLN A 324 -1.67 9.54 -17.76
N ARG A 325 -1.28 10.77 -17.42
CA ARG A 325 -0.21 11.50 -18.08
C ARG A 325 0.71 12.16 -17.07
N ARG A 326 1.98 12.30 -17.44
CA ARG A 326 3.03 12.98 -16.67
C ARG A 326 3.63 14.10 -17.52
N SER A 327 3.98 15.20 -16.88
CA SER A 327 4.75 16.26 -17.53
C SER A 327 6.15 15.73 -17.83
N ALA A 328 6.66 15.95 -19.05
CA ALA A 328 8.05 15.66 -19.38
C ALA A 328 8.94 16.57 -18.52
N GLN A 329 9.89 16.00 -17.78
CA GLN A 329 10.88 16.77 -17.02
C GLN A 329 11.59 17.75 -17.97
N LYS A 330 11.39 19.04 -17.73
CA LYS A 330 12.33 20.11 -18.10
C LYS A 330 12.85 20.70 -16.82
#